data_AF-A0A399SRG5-F1
#
_entry.id   AF-A0A399SRG5-F1
#
_cell.length_a   1.000
_cell.length_b   1.000
_cell.length_c   1.000
_cell.angle_alpha   90.00
_cell.angle_beta   90.00
_cell.angle_gamma   90.00
#
_symmetry.space_group_name_H-M   'P 1'
#
loop_
_entity.id
_entity.type
_entity.pdbx_description
1 polymer ?
#
loop_
_entity_poly.entity_id
_entity_poly.type
_entity_poly.pdbx_seq_one_letter_code
_entity_poly.pdbx_strand_id
1 'polypeptide(L)' 'MRPLSQVLEEYPEMAEPYAALHARYAPDGSTIQMLVRIGTATTEYPVTVRRDAEQLLRSPSPVDGMRPDD' A
#
# COMPACT_ATOMS: atom_id res chain seq x y z
N MET A 1 10.53 -10.66 1.07
CA MET A 1 9.46 -9.96 1.84
C MET A 1 8.17 -10.04 1.03
N ARG A 2 7.04 -10.40 1.64
CA ARG A 2 5.73 -10.46 0.96
C ARG A 2 4.68 -9.67 1.74
N PRO A 3 4.13 -8.57 1.21
CA PRO A 3 3.00 -7.89 1.85
C PRO A 3 1.73 -8.74 1.78
N LEU A 4 0.86 -8.61 2.78
CA LEU A 4 -0.45 -9.24 2.84
C LEU A 4 -1.50 -8.19 3.19
N SER A 5 -2.43 -7.92 2.28
CA SER A 5 -3.48 -6.92 2.46
C SER A 5 -4.85 -7.53 2.71
N GLN A 6 -5.12 -8.75 2.24
CA GLN A 6 -6.48 -9.31 2.17
C GLN A 6 -7.23 -9.31 3.53
N VAL A 7 -6.55 -9.66 4.62
CA VAL A 7 -7.16 -9.68 5.96
C VAL A 7 -7.46 -8.28 6.52
N LEU A 8 -6.98 -7.23 5.86
CA LEU A 8 -7.24 -5.84 6.20
C LEU A 8 -8.39 -5.25 5.35
N GLU A 9 -8.94 -6.01 4.39
CA GLU A 9 -10.01 -5.55 3.52
C GLU A 9 -11.38 -5.68 4.22
N GLU A 10 -12.27 -4.70 4.02
CA GLU A 10 -13.58 -4.62 4.67
C GLU A 10 -14.67 -5.47 3.97
N TYR A 11 -14.30 -6.61 3.40
CA TYR A 11 -15.26 -7.56 2.84
C TYR A 11 -15.94 -8.36 3.95
N PRO A 12 -17.24 -8.72 3.82
CA PRO A 12 -17.96 -9.49 4.85
C PRO A 12 -17.26 -10.78 5.26
N GLU A 13 -16.65 -11.49 4.31
CA GLU A 13 -15.92 -12.73 4.52
C GLU A 13 -14.65 -12.54 5.37
N MET A 14 -14.11 -11.31 5.41
CA MET A 14 -12.92 -10.96 6.17
C MET A 14 -13.22 -10.43 7.58
N ALA A 15 -14.49 -10.25 7.96
CA ALA A 15 -14.85 -9.66 9.26
C ALA A 15 -14.26 -10.44 10.46
N GLU A 16 -14.37 -11.77 10.45
CA GLU A 16 -13.81 -12.62 11.50
C GLU A 16 -12.26 -12.57 11.56
N PRO A 17 -11.51 -12.81 10.46
CA PRO A 17 -10.06 -12.74 10.51
C PRO A 17 -9.53 -11.31 10.76
N TYR A 18 -10.23 -10.26 10.31
CA TYR A 18 -9.93 -8.87 10.63
C TYR A 18 -10.02 -8.60 12.14
N ALA A 19 -11.12 -9.02 12.78
CA ALA A 19 -11.34 -8.83 14.21
C ALA A 19 -10.32 -9.60 15.05
N ALA A 20 -10.01 -10.85 14.67
CA ALA A 20 -9.00 -11.67 15.34
C ALA A 20 -7.60 -11.04 15.26
N LEU A 21 -7.26 -10.44 14.12
CA LEU A 21 -5.99 -9.74 13.92
C LEU A 21 -5.91 -8.49 14.80
N HIS A 22 -6.95 -7.66 14.81
CA HIS A 22 -6.98 -6.42 15.60
C HIS A 22 -6.98 -6.70 17.09
N ALA A 23 -7.73 -7.69 17.56
CA ALA A 23 -7.68 -8.12 18.97
C ALA A 23 -6.27 -8.53 19.41
N ARG A 24 -5.46 -9.10 18.51
CA ARG A 24 -4.11 -9.58 18.82
C ARG A 24 -3.03 -8.50 18.73
N TYR A 25 -3.11 -7.64 17.73
CA TYR A 25 -2.01 -6.72 17.36
C TYR A 25 -2.34 -5.24 17.53
N ALA A 26 -3.60 -4.92 17.75
CA ALA A 26 -4.11 -3.57 17.99
C ALA A 26 -5.22 -3.56 19.06
N PRO A 27 -5.01 -4.16 20.25
CA PRO A 27 -6.06 -4.32 21.26
C PRO A 27 -6.61 -2.97 21.76
N ASP A 28 -5.81 -1.91 21.70
CA ASP A 28 -6.19 -0.56 22.11
C ASP A 28 -6.86 0.26 20.98
N GLY A 29 -7.25 -0.40 19.89
CA GLY A 29 -7.98 0.23 18.78
C GLY A 29 -7.11 0.99 17.77
N SER A 30 -5.80 0.71 17.73
CA SER A 30 -4.93 1.25 16.69
C SER A 30 -5.21 0.64 15.31
N THR A 31 -4.84 1.34 14.25
CA THR A 31 -5.06 0.84 12.88
C THR A 31 -3.85 0.03 12.40
N ILE A 32 -4.12 -1.16 11.87
CA ILE A 32 -3.09 -1.99 11.22
C ILE A 32 -2.99 -1.59 9.75
N GLN A 33 -1.99 -0.77 9.42
CA GLN A 33 -1.81 -0.28 8.05
C GLN A 33 -1.23 -1.32 7.08
N MET A 34 -0.39 -2.25 7.58
CA MET A 34 0.33 -3.19 6.73
C MET A 34 0.76 -4.43 7.50
N LEU A 35 0.64 -5.60 6.86
CA LEU A 35 1.22 -6.86 7.31
C LEU A 35 2.25 -7.37 6.31
N VAL A 36 3.32 -7.97 6.83
CA VAL A 36 4.46 -8.41 6.03
C VAL A 36 4.99 -9.75 6.51
N ARG A 37 5.18 -10.69 5.58
CA ARG A 37 5.95 -11.91 5.83
C ARG A 37 7.45 -11.67 5.56
N ILE A 38 8.28 -11.95 6.55
CA ILE A 38 9.74 -11.85 6.52
C ILE A 38 10.35 -13.26 6.59
N GLY A 39 11.40 -13.51 5.81
CA GLY A 39 12.11 -14.79 5.75
C GLY A 39 12.98 -14.90 4.50
N THR A 40 13.67 -16.03 4.38
CA THR A 40 14.51 -16.37 3.22
C THR A 40 13.66 -17.03 2.12
N ALA A 41 13.86 -16.63 0.87
CA ALA A 41 13.15 -17.22 -0.25
C ALA A 41 13.61 -18.65 -0.51
N THR A 42 12.66 -19.56 -0.77
CA THR A 42 12.93 -20.95 -1.17
C THR A 42 12.96 -21.12 -2.68
N THR A 43 12.63 -20.07 -3.43
CA THR A 43 12.46 -20.08 -4.88
C THR A 43 12.80 -18.71 -5.42
N GLU A 44 13.55 -18.67 -6.52
CA GLU A 44 13.84 -17.44 -7.25
C GLU A 44 12.69 -17.11 -8.21
N TYR A 45 12.40 -15.83 -8.36
CA TYR A 45 11.34 -15.33 -9.24
C TYR A 45 11.89 -14.17 -10.09
N PRO A 46 11.48 -14.05 -11.36
CA PRO A 46 11.88 -12.93 -12.19
C PRO A 46 11.38 -11.59 -11.62
N VAL A 47 12.10 -10.53 -11.96
CA VAL A 47 11.68 -9.17 -11.61
C VAL A 47 10.33 -8.82 -12.26
N THR A 48 9.46 -8.18 -11.50
CA THR A 48 8.18 -7.68 -12.02
C THR A 48 8.42 -6.54 -13.00
N VAL A 49 7.63 -6.47 -14.07
CA VAL A 49 7.67 -5.33 -14.99
C VAL A 49 7.30 -4.05 -14.27
N ARG A 50 8.00 -2.96 -14.56
CA ARG A 50 7.74 -1.62 -14.02
C ARG A 50 7.59 -0.64 -15.16
N ARG A 51 6.66 0.31 -15.01
CA ARG A 51 6.56 1.46 -15.90
C ARG A 51 7.80 2.33 -15.71
N ASP A 52 8.29 2.90 -16.81
CA ASP A 52 9.36 3.89 -16.77
C ASP A 52 8.92 5.12 -15.94
N ALA A 53 9.79 5.57 -15.04
CA ALA A 53 9.52 6.69 -14.16
C ALA A 53 9.31 8.00 -14.94
N GLU A 54 10.01 8.22 -16.06
CA GLU A 54 9.86 9.43 -16.87
C GLU A 54 8.45 9.57 -17.43
N GLN A 55 7.78 8.44 -17.70
CA GLN A 55 6.40 8.44 -18.18
C GLN A 55 5.39 8.85 -17.10
N LEU A 56 5.78 8.92 -15.82
CA LEU A 56 4.93 9.36 -14.71
C LEU A 56 5.09 10.85 -14.41
N LEU A 57 6.17 11.48 -14.88
CA LEU A 57 6.44 12.89 -14.64
C LEU A 57 5.48 13.76 -15.46
N ARG A 58 4.86 14.75 -14.80
CA ARG A 58 4.14 15.84 -15.46
C ARG A 58 4.92 17.11 -15.22
N SER A 59 5.20 17.86 -16.29
CA SER A 59 5.72 19.22 -16.14
C SER A 59 4.55 20.14 -15.77
N PRO A 60 4.71 21.04 -14.78
CA PRO A 60 3.70 22.07 -14.52
C PRO A 60 3.52 22.94 -15.76
N SER A 61 2.29 23.41 -16.00
CA SER A 61 2.02 24.33 -17.10
C SER A 61 2.67 25.69 -16.78
N PRO A 62 3.24 26.41 -17.76
CA PRO A 62 3.75 27.77 -17.56
C PRO A 62 2.69 28.73 -16.98
N VAL A 63 1.41 28.39 -17.13
CA VAL A 63 0.27 29.21 -16.68
C VAL A 63 -0.05 29.02 -15.19
N ASP A 64 0.46 27.96 -14.55
CA ASP A 64 0.19 27.67 -13.13
C ASP A 64 0.97 28.59 -12.16
N GLY A 65 1.87 29.44 -12.68
CA GLY A 65 2.67 30.40 -11.91
C GLY A 65 2.20 31.86 -11.99
N MET A 66 1.23 32.19 -12.86
CA MET A 66 0.70 33.55 -12.98
C MET A 66 -0.49 33.70 -12.03
N ARG A 67 -0.26 34.28 -10.84
CA ARG A 67 -1.38 34.75 -10.01
C ARG A 67 -2.11 35.84 -10.81
N PRO A 68 -3.45 35.88 -10.79
CA PRO A 68 -4.24 36.81 -11.61
C PRO A 68 -4.11 38.30 -11.22
N ASP A 69 -3.10 38.67 -10.41
CA ASP A 69 -2.96 39.99 -9.80
C ASP A 69 -1.61 40.70 -10.11
N ASP A 70 -0.82 40.21 -11.08
CA ASP A 70 0.38 40.92 -11.61
C ASP A 70 0.08 41.64 -12.94
#